data_AF-A0A6N2XZG2-F1
#
_entry.id   AF-A0A6N2XZG2-F1
#
_cell.length_a   1.000
_cell.length_b   1.000
_cell.length_c   1.000
_cell.angle_alpha   90.00
_cell.angle_beta   90.00
_cell.angle_gamma   90.00
#
_symmetry.space_group_name_H-M   'P 1'
#
loop_
_entity.id
_entity.type
_entity.pdbx_description
1 polymer ?
#
loop_
_entity_poly.entity_id
_entity_poly.type
_entity_poly.pdbx_seq_one_letter_code
_entity_poly.pdbx_strand_id
1 'polypeptide(L)' 'MKKTKSLVGRKYGKLLVLAETNKLEARYKVWECRCECGKITFVNTKKLKRGTITNCGCIPKNNAKKNPYF' A
#
# COMPACT_ATOMS: atom_id res chain seq x y z
N MET A 1 17.46 -5.71 -20.59
CA MET A 1 16.17 -5.30 -20.00
C MET A 1 15.92 -6.16 -18.75
N LYS A 2 16.09 -5.62 -17.54
CA LYS A 2 15.97 -6.41 -16.30
C LYS A 2 14.48 -6.68 -16.03
N LYS A 3 14.05 -7.93 -16.24
CA LYS A 3 12.76 -8.46 -15.79
C LYS A 3 12.75 -8.53 -14.27
N THR A 4 12.52 -7.39 -13.62
CA THR A 4 12.23 -7.35 -12.21
C THR A 4 10.79 -7.82 -12.02
N LYS A 5 10.62 -8.79 -11.13
CA LYS A 5 9.36 -9.46 -10.73
C LYS A 5 8.25 -8.41 -10.56
N SER A 6 7.50 -8.12 -11.62
CA SER A 6 6.72 -6.89 -11.72
C SER A 6 5.47 -7.01 -10.85
N LEU A 7 5.56 -6.50 -9.62
CA LEU A 7 4.37 -6.17 -8.83
C LEU A 7 3.74 -4.86 -9.30
N VAL A 8 4.42 -4.14 -10.20
CA VAL A 8 3.91 -2.98 -10.94
C VAL A 8 2.58 -3.33 -11.63
N GLY A 9 1.58 -2.47 -11.45
CA GLY A 9 0.22 -2.65 -11.94
C GLY A 9 -0.68 -3.49 -11.02
N ARG A 10 -0.15 -4.09 -9.94
CA ARG A 10 -1.00 -4.80 -8.97
C ARG A 10 -1.66 -3.84 -8.00
N LYS A 11 -2.91 -4.15 -7.64
CA LYS A 11 -3.69 -3.40 -6.66
C LYS A 11 -3.74 -4.18 -5.34
N TYR A 12 -3.38 -3.52 -4.24
CA TYR A 12 -3.42 -4.02 -2.88
C TYR A 12 -4.45 -3.21 -2.08
N GLY A 13 -5.68 -3.73 -2.01
CA GLY A 13 -6.82 -2.97 -1.50
C GLY A 13 -7.09 -1.74 -2.37
N LYS A 14 -6.74 -0.56 -1.86
CA LYS A 14 -6.92 0.73 -2.53
C LYS A 14 -5.63 1.36 -3.05
N LEU A 15 -4.50 0.66 -2.88
CA LEU A 15 -3.19 1.06 -3.38
C LEU A 15 -2.87 0.35 -4.70
N LEU A 16 -2.50 1.10 -5.72
CA LEU A 16 -2.01 0.62 -7.00
C LEU A 16 -0.49 0.73 -7.03
N VAL A 17 0.23 -0.37 -7.21
CA VAL A 17 1.69 -0.34 -7.35
C VAL A 17 2.05 0.30 -8.70
N LEU A 18 2.75 1.43 -8.68
CA LEU A 18 3.21 2.15 -9.87
C LEU A 18 4.59 1.69 -10.32
N ALA A 19 5.54 1.60 -9.38
CA ALA A 19 6.92 1.29 -9.69
C ALA A 19 7.61 0.65 -8.49
N GLU A 20 8.66 -0.12 -8.75
CA GLU A 20 9.62 -0.45 -7.70
C GLU A 20 10.59 0.70 -7.50
N THR A 21 10.94 1.00 -6.26
CA THR A 21 12.04 1.91 -5.99
C THR A 21 13.32 1.10 -5.75
N ASN A 22 14.46 1.75 -5.96
CA ASN A 22 15.77 1.21 -5.60
C ASN A 22 16.02 1.22 -4.08
N LYS A 23 15.04 1.66 -3.27
CA LYS A 23 15.12 1.65 -1.82
C LYS A 23 14.76 0.28 -1.24
N LEU A 24 15.56 -0.15 -0.28
CA LEU A 24 15.30 -1.31 0.58
C LEU A 24 15.05 -0.80 2.00
N GLU A 25 13.91 -1.10 2.58
CA GLU A 25 13.64 -0.80 3.98
C GLU A 25 13.45 -2.12 4.75
N ALA A 26 14.23 -2.27 5.82
CA ALA A 26 14.26 -3.46 6.67
C ALA A 26 14.48 -4.78 5.89
N ARG A 27 15.41 -4.79 4.92
CA ARG A 27 15.69 -5.91 3.99
C ARG A 27 14.58 -6.23 2.97
N TYR A 28 13.51 -5.42 2.89
CA TYR A 28 12.45 -5.58 1.91
C TYR A 28 12.47 -4.46 0.87
N LYS A 29 12.19 -4.83 -0.39
CA LYS A 29 12.05 -3.86 -1.47
C LYS A 29 10.86 -2.94 -1.23
N VAL A 30 11.10 -1.65 -1.39
CA VAL A 30 10.06 -0.62 -1.30
C VAL A 30 9.42 -0.47 -2.68
N TRP A 31 8.11 -0.30 -2.68
CA TRP A 31 7.32 -0.11 -3.88
C TRP A 31 6.60 1.23 -3.79
N GLU A 32 6.67 2.00 -4.85
CA GLU A 32 5.88 3.18 -5.03
C GLU A 32 4.45 2.77 -5.38
N CYS A 33 3.51 3.15 -4.53
CA CYS A 33 2.10 2.82 -4.67
C CYS A 33 1.29 4.11 -4.71
N ARG A 34 0.36 4.22 -5.64
CA ARG A 34 -0.62 5.30 -5.71
C ARG A 34 -1.93 4.83 -5.13
N CYS A 35 -2.44 5.55 -4.15
CA CYS A 35 -3.78 5.29 -3.67
C CYS A 35 -4.82 5.89 -4.62
N GLU A 36 -6.03 5.35 -4.61
CA GLU A 36 -7.18 5.95 -5.29
C GLU A 36 -7.45 7.40 -4.84
N CYS A 37 -7.00 7.78 -3.63
CA CYS A 37 -7.04 9.14 -3.11
C CYS A 37 -6.13 10.13 -3.89
N GLY A 38 -5.34 9.64 -4.85
CA GLY A 38 -4.35 10.42 -5.60
C GLY A 38 -2.99 10.52 -4.91
N LYS A 39 -2.90 10.21 -3.61
CA LYS A 39 -1.64 10.25 -2.84
C LYS A 39 -0.71 9.10 -3.20
N ILE A 40 0.56 9.42 -3.37
CA ILE A 40 1.65 8.44 -3.54
C ILE A 40 2.15 8.03 -2.15
N THR A 41 2.35 6.73 -1.95
CA THR A 41 2.87 6.13 -0.72
C THR A 41 3.91 5.08 -1.06
N PHE A 42 4.93 4.98 -0.22
CA PHE A 42 6.02 4.03 -0.39
C PHE A 42 5.82 2.88 0.59
N VAL A 43 5.57 1.69 0.06
CA VAL A 43 5.20 0.53 0.88
C VAL A 43 6.08 -0.66 0.53
N ASN A 44 6.64 -1.30 1.55
CA ASN A 44 7.52 -2.44 1.37
C ASN A 44 6.74 -3.70 1.00
N THR A 45 7.39 -4.64 0.32
CA THR A 45 6.82 -5.95 -0.02
C THR A 45 6.20 -6.64 1.20
N LYS A 46 6.84 -6.56 2.38
CA LYS A 46 6.30 -7.16 3.62
C LYS A 46 4.96 -6.55 4.04
N LYS A 47 4.84 -5.21 4.01
CA LYS A 47 3.63 -4.47 4.39
C LYS A 47 2.50 -4.71 3.38
N LEU A 48 2.83 -4.76 2.08
CA LEU A 48 1.90 -5.12 1.00
C LEU A 48 1.39 -6.56 1.15
N LYS A 49 2.30 -7.53 1.33
CA LYS A 49 1.95 -8.95 1.43
C LYS A 49 1.18 -9.27 2.72
N ARG A 50 1.49 -8.58 3.82
CA ARG A 50 0.74 -8.70 5.08
C ARG A 50 -0.58 -7.96 5.06
N GLY A 51 -0.86 -7.13 4.06
CA GLY A 51 -2.07 -6.29 4.00
C GLY A 51 -2.16 -5.28 5.14
N THR A 52 -1.04 -4.91 5.76
CA THR A 52 -1.02 -3.93 6.87
C THR A 52 -1.35 -2.53 6.37
N ILE A 53 -0.96 -2.22 5.13
CA ILE A 53 -1.21 -0.95 4.46
C ILE A 53 -2.02 -1.25 3.19
N THR A 54 -3.31 -0.90 3.21
CA THR A 54 -4.23 -1.05 2.08
C THR A 54 -4.68 0.30 1.51
N ASN A 55 -4.26 1.40 2.13
CA ASN A 55 -4.61 2.76 1.72
C ASN A 55 -3.53 3.75 2.19
N CYS A 56 -3.53 4.95 1.60
CA CYS A 56 -2.64 6.08 1.91
C CYS A 56 -2.86 6.70 3.31
N GLY A 57 -3.75 6.14 4.15
CA GLY A 57 -4.25 6.77 5.37
C GLY A 57 -5.41 7.75 5.16
N CYS A 58 -5.88 7.93 3.91
CA CYS A 58 -6.98 8.86 3.61
C CYS A 58 -8.36 8.29 3.92
N ILE A 59 -8.45 7.00 4.25
CA ILE A 59 -9.69 6.44 4.78
C ILE A 59 -9.49 6.38 6.28
N PRO A 60 -10.18 7.23 7.06
CA PRO A 60 -10.24 7.01 8.49
C PRO A 60 -10.72 5.58 8.68
N LYS A 61 -10.02 4.78 9.48
CA LYS A 61 -10.55 3.53 9.98
C LYS A 61 -11.77 3.91 10.80
N ASN A 62 -12.92 4.08 10.13
CA ASN A 62 -14.20 4.21 10.76
C ASN A 62 -14.48 2.81 11.30
N ASN A 63 -13.81 2.51 12.43
CA ASN A 63 -14.22 1.47 13.33
C ASN A 63 -15.66 1.86 13.66
N ALA A 64 -16.60 1.27 12.93
CA ALA A 64 -18.00 1.28 13.23
C ALA A 64 -18.19 0.50 14.54
N LYS A 65 -17.76 1.13 15.63
CA LYS A 65 -18.36 0.97 16.95
C LYS A 65 -19.06 2.28 17.26
N LYS A 66 -19.90 2.75 16.32
CA LYS A 66 -21.08 3.50 16.74
C LYS A 66 -21.99 2.46 17.36
N ASN A 67 -21.78 2.24 18.65
CA ASN A 67 -22.81 1.70 19.48
C ASN A 67 -23.40 2.88 20.26
N PRO A 68 -24.36 3.64 19.69
CA PRO A 68 -25.20 4.52 20.48
C PRO A 68 -26.30 3.65 21.10
N TYR A 69 -25.97 2.79 22.07
CA TYR A 69 -27.03 2.31 22.97
C TYR A 69 -27.33 3.48 23.90
N PHE A 70 -28.47 4.10 23.60
CA PHE A 70 -29.34 4.81 24.51
C PHE A 70 -29.56 4.00 25.79
#